data_AF-A0A383BG71-F1
#
_entry.id   AF-A0A383BG71-F1
#
_cell.length_a   1.000
_cell.length_b   1.000
_cell.length_c   1.000
_cell.angle_alpha   90.00
_cell.angle_beta   90.00
_cell.angle_gamma   90.00
#
_symmetry.space_group_name_H-M   'P 1'
#
loop_
_entity.id
_entity.type
_entity.pdbx_description
1 polymer ?
#
loop_
_entity_poly.entity_id
_entity_poly.type
_entity_poly.pdbx_seq_one_letter_code
_entity_poly.pdbx_strand_id
1 'polypeptide(L)'
;MTKKNERIVMSTAIEVIGGSRPLQIEEFARRAHGYVSNPSRNPLKEVLDSFASVSETPPLLGIFNDIPWHQFRESEAHSWAKAGFSWIVNDAEHRQREGWYGTEQNAIEGRLGMLNVQRLHREALSAHGDVFQLGARASMRPYGTTYEEAEQFYKSVQFPVPGKATAVDRGG
;
A
#
# COMPACT_ATOMS: atom_id res chain seq x y z
N MET A 1 -29.64 -26.99 -25.05
CA MET A 1 -28.58 -25.96 -24.85
C MET A 1 -28.07 -26.06 -23.43
N THR A 2 -27.02 -26.83 -23.22
CA THR A 2 -26.32 -26.98 -21.94
C THR A 2 -25.54 -25.69 -21.68
N LYS A 3 -25.94 -24.94 -20.64
CA LYS A 3 -25.13 -23.84 -20.12
C LYS A 3 -23.79 -24.42 -19.70
N LYS A 4 -22.72 -24.05 -20.41
CA LYS A 4 -21.34 -24.32 -19.98
C LYS A 4 -21.20 -23.69 -18.60
N ASN A 5 -20.89 -24.52 -17.60
CA ASN A 5 -20.34 -24.05 -16.33
C ASN A 5 -19.04 -23.31 -16.65
N GLU A 6 -19.12 -21.99 -16.79
CA GLU A 6 -17.96 -21.13 -16.64
C GLU A 6 -17.52 -21.30 -15.18
N ARG A 7 -16.51 -22.15 -14.96
CA ARG A 7 -15.73 -22.08 -13.73
C ARG A 7 -15.21 -20.65 -13.65
N ILE A 8 -15.69 -19.90 -12.67
CA ILE A 8 -15.03 -18.68 -12.23
C ILE A 8 -13.58 -19.10 -11.95
N VAL A 9 -12.66 -18.67 -12.81
CA VAL A 9 -11.23 -18.85 -12.57
C VAL A 9 -10.91 -17.87 -11.45
N MET A 10 -11.07 -18.33 -10.20
CA MET A 10 -10.66 -17.55 -9.05
C MET A 10 -9.15 -17.43 -9.13
N SER A 11 -8.66 -16.21 -9.41
CA SER A 11 -7.24 -15.96 -9.42
C SER A 11 -6.67 -16.32 -8.05
N THR A 12 -5.58 -17.08 -8.00
CA THR A 12 -4.92 -17.39 -6.73
C THR A 12 -4.06 -16.20 -6.30
N ALA A 13 -3.76 -16.13 -5.00
CA ALA A 13 -2.79 -15.15 -4.49
C ALA A 13 -1.45 -15.23 -5.24
N ILE A 14 -1.04 -16.44 -5.66
CA ILE A 14 0.19 -16.70 -6.41
C ILE A 14 0.13 -16.08 -7.80
N GLU A 15 -0.98 -16.21 -8.52
CA GLU A 15 -1.15 -15.62 -9.85
C GLU A 15 -1.08 -14.09 -9.79
N VAL A 16 -1.71 -13.48 -8.78
CA VAL A 16 -1.72 -12.02 -8.58
C VAL A 16 -0.34 -11.45 -8.32
N ILE A 17 0.50 -12.18 -7.57
CA ILE A 17 1.86 -11.73 -7.27
C ILE A 17 2.86 -12.02 -8.42
N GLY A 18 2.42 -12.56 -9.55
CA GLY A 18 3.29 -12.85 -10.70
C GLY A 18 3.63 -14.33 -10.90
N GLY A 19 2.77 -15.23 -10.40
CA GLY A 19 2.71 -16.64 -10.79
C GLY A 19 3.65 -17.59 -10.06
N SER A 20 4.50 -17.12 -9.14
CA SER A 20 5.43 -18.00 -8.41
C SER A 20 5.85 -17.45 -7.04
N ARG A 21 6.33 -18.35 -6.18
CA ARG A 21 7.02 -18.02 -4.93
C ARG A 21 8.19 -19.01 -4.71
N PRO A 22 9.45 -18.55 -4.56
CA PRO A 22 9.89 -17.15 -4.64
C PRO A 22 9.60 -16.50 -6.00
N LEU A 23 9.48 -15.16 -6.03
CA LEU A 23 9.31 -14.44 -7.29
C LEU A 23 10.50 -14.70 -8.22
N GLN A 24 10.19 -14.85 -9.50
CA GLN A 24 11.22 -14.84 -10.55
C GLN A 24 11.79 -13.44 -10.74
N ILE A 25 12.99 -13.38 -11.31
CA ILE A 25 13.74 -12.13 -11.51
C ILE A 25 12.97 -11.17 -12.42
N GLU A 26 12.26 -11.69 -13.42
CA GLU A 26 11.49 -10.92 -14.39
C GLU A 26 10.34 -10.17 -13.72
N GLU A 27 9.62 -10.84 -12.82
CA GLU A 27 8.53 -10.22 -12.07
C GLU A 27 9.08 -9.17 -11.10
N PHE A 28 10.20 -9.46 -10.44
CA PHE A 28 10.88 -8.51 -9.57
C PHE A 28 11.29 -7.24 -10.34
N ALA A 29 11.91 -7.40 -11.50
CA ALA A 29 12.30 -6.31 -12.39
C ALA A 29 11.08 -5.53 -12.92
N ARG A 30 9.99 -6.21 -13.28
CA ARG A 30 8.75 -5.59 -13.73
C ARG A 30 8.16 -4.67 -12.66
N ARG A 31 8.14 -5.11 -11.40
CA ARG A 31 7.61 -4.29 -10.29
C ARG A 31 8.48 -3.07 -10.01
N ALA A 32 9.80 -3.25 -9.95
CA ALA A 32 10.75 -2.15 -9.77
C ALA A 32 10.68 -1.13 -10.93
N HIS A 33 10.61 -1.62 -12.17
CA HIS A 33 10.39 -0.78 -13.35
C HIS A 33 9.07 -0.02 -13.27
N GLY A 34 7.98 -0.67 -12.83
CA GLY A 34 6.68 -0.03 -12.62
C GLY A 34 6.72 1.12 -11.61
N TYR A 35 7.49 0.97 -10.53
CA TYR A 35 7.69 2.04 -9.56
C TYR A 35 8.45 3.24 -10.16
N VAL A 36 9.53 2.99 -10.91
CA VAL A 36 10.34 4.06 -11.52
C VAL A 36 9.60 4.77 -12.64
N SER A 37 8.91 4.03 -13.50
CA SER A 37 8.19 4.57 -14.67
C SER A 37 6.92 5.34 -14.30
N ASN A 38 6.29 5.00 -13.18
CA ASN A 38 5.14 5.74 -12.67
C ASN A 38 5.19 5.74 -11.12
N PRO A 39 5.84 6.76 -10.51
CA PRO A 39 5.95 6.84 -9.06
C PRO A 39 4.59 6.93 -8.35
N SER A 40 3.54 7.43 -9.02
CA SER A 40 2.19 7.53 -8.47
C SER A 40 1.39 6.23 -8.60
N ARG A 41 1.97 5.18 -9.19
CA ARG A 41 1.30 3.90 -9.39
C ARG A 41 0.99 3.22 -8.06
N ASN A 42 -0.23 2.70 -7.93
CA ASN A 42 -0.64 1.87 -6.81
C ASN A 42 -1.02 0.46 -7.31
N PRO A 43 -0.09 -0.51 -7.29
CA PRO A 43 -0.33 -1.84 -7.84
C PRO A 43 -1.40 -2.63 -7.07
N LEU A 44 -1.60 -2.34 -5.78
CA LEU A 44 -2.65 -2.96 -4.99
C LEU A 44 -4.03 -2.50 -5.47
N LYS A 45 -4.19 -1.19 -5.69
CA LYS A 45 -5.43 -0.62 -6.21
C LYS A 45 -5.74 -1.12 -7.61
N GLU A 46 -4.75 -1.26 -8.49
CA GLU A 46 -4.94 -1.84 -9.82
C GLU A 46 -5.53 -3.25 -9.76
N VAL A 47 -5.03 -4.09 -8.84
CA VAL A 47 -5.58 -5.42 -8.64
C VAL A 47 -7.01 -5.31 -8.10
N LEU A 48 -7.25 -4.53 -7.06
CA LEU A 48 -8.59 -4.35 -6.47
C LEU A 48 -9.62 -3.86 -7.50
N ASP A 49 -9.25 -2.90 -8.34
CA ASP A 49 -10.13 -2.31 -9.37
C ASP A 49 -10.34 -3.27 -10.57
N SER A 50 -9.52 -4.31 -10.72
CA SER A 50 -9.64 -5.30 -11.81
C SER A 50 -10.68 -6.40 -11.57
N PHE A 51 -11.25 -6.47 -10.36
CA PHE A 51 -12.31 -7.43 -10.00
C PHE A 51 -13.62 -6.69 -9.76
N ALA A 52 -14.75 -7.33 -10.07
CA ALA A 52 -16.06 -6.69 -9.99
C ALA A 52 -16.53 -6.45 -8.54
N SER A 53 -15.96 -7.18 -7.58
CA SER A 53 -16.31 -7.08 -6.16
C SER A 53 -15.17 -7.51 -5.25
N VAL A 54 -15.26 -7.12 -3.97
CA VAL A 54 -14.36 -7.58 -2.91
C VAL A 54 -14.38 -9.11 -2.77
N SER A 55 -15.55 -9.74 -2.91
CA SER A 55 -15.70 -11.19 -2.84
C SER A 55 -15.06 -11.94 -4.00
N GLU A 56 -14.91 -11.30 -5.16
CA GLU A 56 -14.22 -11.85 -6.32
C GLU A 56 -12.73 -11.51 -6.32
N THR A 57 -12.31 -10.56 -5.49
CA THR A 57 -10.91 -10.18 -5.37
C THR A 57 -10.11 -11.34 -4.75
N PRO A 58 -9.02 -11.77 -5.38
CA PRO A 58 -8.16 -12.82 -4.86
C PRO A 58 -7.43 -12.39 -3.58
N PRO A 59 -7.00 -13.33 -2.72
CA PRO A 59 -6.23 -12.96 -1.54
C PRO A 59 -4.93 -12.23 -1.91
N LEU A 60 -4.65 -11.13 -1.22
CA LEU A 60 -3.50 -10.25 -1.46
C LEU A 60 -2.45 -10.45 -0.36
N LEU A 61 -1.21 -10.79 -0.75
CA LEU A 61 -0.12 -11.01 0.20
C LEU A 61 0.52 -9.68 0.60
N GLY A 62 0.24 -9.26 1.83
CA GLY A 62 0.89 -8.13 2.49
C GLY A 62 1.71 -8.56 3.70
N ILE A 63 2.63 -7.70 4.13
CA ILE A 63 3.42 -7.88 5.35
C ILE A 63 3.32 -6.65 6.25
N PHE A 64 3.42 -6.86 7.56
CA PHE A 64 3.50 -5.81 8.56
C PHE A 64 4.96 -5.63 8.97
N ASN A 65 5.44 -4.38 9.00
CA ASN A 65 6.81 -4.05 9.36
C ASN A 65 6.83 -3.29 10.68
N ASP A 66 7.31 -3.99 11.71
CA ASP A 66 7.51 -3.49 13.06
C ASP A 66 8.99 -3.21 13.38
N ILE A 67 9.88 -3.30 12.39
CA ILE A 67 11.29 -2.95 12.53
C ILE A 67 11.40 -1.43 12.61
N PRO A 68 12.01 -0.87 13.67
CA PRO A 68 12.26 0.56 13.74
C PRO A 68 13.07 1.05 12.53
N TRP A 69 12.75 2.24 12.02
CA TRP A 69 13.36 2.78 10.79
C TRP A 69 14.90 2.78 10.82
N HIS A 70 15.51 3.04 11.98
CA HIS A 70 16.97 3.09 12.16
C HIS A 70 17.63 1.70 12.29
N GLN A 71 16.83 0.63 12.36
CA GLN A 71 17.29 -0.77 12.37
C GLN A 71 16.90 -1.49 11.07
N PHE A 72 16.10 -0.84 10.24
CA PHE A 72 15.63 -1.37 8.97
C PHE A 72 16.80 -1.57 8.01
N ARG A 73 16.82 -2.72 7.33
CA ARG A 73 17.83 -3.06 6.34
C ARG A 73 17.17 -3.41 5.03
N GLU A 74 17.76 -2.96 3.92
CA GLU A 74 17.28 -3.28 2.57
C GLU A 74 17.24 -4.79 2.29
N SER A 75 18.10 -5.59 2.94
CA SER A 75 18.06 -7.05 2.86
C SER A 75 16.76 -7.66 3.40
N GLU A 76 16.12 -7.04 4.40
CA GLU A 76 14.82 -7.48 4.92
C GLU A 76 13.75 -7.27 3.85
N ALA A 77 13.65 -6.05 3.33
CA ALA A 77 12.71 -5.68 2.27
C ALA A 77 12.89 -6.55 1.02
N HIS A 78 14.13 -6.82 0.63
CA HIS A 78 14.42 -7.67 -0.52
C HIS A 78 13.95 -9.11 -0.29
N SER A 79 14.13 -9.63 0.92
CA SER A 79 13.68 -10.97 1.28
C SER A 79 12.15 -11.07 1.24
N TRP A 80 11.45 -10.03 1.71
CA TRP A 80 9.99 -9.95 1.67
C TRP A 80 9.45 -9.82 0.25
N ALA A 81 10.04 -8.94 -0.57
CA ALA A 81 9.68 -8.81 -1.97
C ALA A 81 9.87 -10.14 -2.72
N LYS A 82 10.99 -10.83 -2.50
CA LYS A 82 11.26 -12.17 -3.08
C LYS A 82 10.29 -13.25 -2.56
N ALA A 83 9.82 -13.13 -1.33
CA ALA A 83 8.77 -14.01 -0.77
C ALA A 83 7.37 -13.76 -1.37
N GLY A 84 7.22 -12.72 -2.21
CA GLY A 84 6.01 -12.46 -2.97
C GLY A 84 5.09 -11.40 -2.38
N PHE A 85 5.46 -10.77 -1.26
CA PHE A 85 4.66 -9.67 -0.71
C PHE A 85 4.59 -8.51 -1.72
N SER A 86 3.39 -8.00 -1.97
CA SER A 86 3.14 -6.91 -2.94
C SER A 86 2.93 -5.56 -2.27
N TRP A 87 2.65 -5.55 -0.97
CA TRP A 87 2.49 -4.35 -0.16
C TRP A 87 2.99 -4.59 1.26
N ILE A 88 3.40 -3.50 1.91
CA ILE A 88 3.98 -3.50 3.24
C ILE A 88 3.39 -2.37 4.07
N VAL A 89 3.03 -2.65 5.32
CA VAL A 89 2.57 -1.62 6.26
C VAL A 89 3.71 -1.27 7.21
N ASN A 90 4.15 -0.02 7.15
CA ASN A 90 5.09 0.59 8.08
C ASN A 90 4.32 1.17 9.27
N ASP A 91 4.67 0.70 10.47
CA ASP A 91 3.88 0.97 11.66
C ASP A 91 4.32 2.21 12.45
N ALA A 92 3.73 3.38 12.17
CA ALA A 92 3.93 4.56 13.02
C ALA A 92 3.05 4.60 14.26
N GLU A 93 2.09 3.69 14.41
CA GLU A 93 1.24 3.69 15.59
C GLU A 93 1.98 3.13 16.80
N HIS A 94 2.61 1.97 16.63
CA HIS A 94 3.20 1.23 17.75
C HIS A 94 4.73 1.20 17.73
N ARG A 95 5.38 1.59 16.63
CA ARG A 95 6.82 1.36 16.43
C ARG A 95 7.62 2.58 15.99
N GLN A 96 7.10 3.41 15.09
CA GLN A 96 7.75 4.69 14.75
C GLN A 96 7.23 5.79 15.68
N ARG A 97 8.02 6.16 16.70
CA ARG A 97 7.67 7.18 17.69
C ARG A 97 7.62 8.60 17.13
N GLU A 98 8.10 8.79 15.91
CA GLU A 98 8.29 10.09 15.29
C GLU A 98 7.74 10.00 13.86
N GLY A 99 6.61 10.66 13.59
CA GLY A 99 5.87 10.55 12.33
C GLY A 99 6.55 11.17 11.10
N TRP A 100 7.83 11.54 11.19
CA TRP A 100 8.63 12.11 10.11
C TRP A 100 9.71 11.15 9.59
N TYR A 101 9.88 10.00 10.25
CA TYR A 101 10.90 9.02 9.89
C TYR A 101 10.26 7.85 9.16
N GLY A 102 10.79 7.54 7.98
CA GLY A 102 10.22 6.54 7.09
C GLY A 102 10.55 6.79 5.63
N THR A 103 11.05 7.97 5.25
CA THR A 103 11.41 8.29 3.86
C THR A 103 12.39 7.29 3.25
N GLU A 104 13.46 6.94 3.97
CA GLU A 104 14.45 5.98 3.49
C GLU A 104 13.88 4.57 3.37
N GLN A 105 13.10 4.16 4.37
CA GLN A 105 12.40 2.87 4.40
C GLN A 105 11.40 2.73 3.23
N ASN A 106 10.56 3.75 3.04
CA ASN A 106 9.62 3.88 1.92
C ASN A 106 10.33 3.84 0.56
N ALA A 107 11.48 4.53 0.45
CA ALA A 107 12.27 4.53 -0.78
C ALA A 107 12.86 3.15 -1.09
N ILE A 108 13.42 2.46 -0.08
CA ILE A 108 13.94 1.09 -0.21
C ILE A 108 12.82 0.15 -0.68
N GLU A 109 11.67 0.16 0.00
CA GLU A 109 10.53 -0.70 -0.33
C GLU A 109 10.00 -0.45 -1.75
N GLY A 110 9.90 0.84 -2.14
CA GLY A 110 9.51 1.26 -3.48
C GLY A 110 10.47 0.77 -4.57
N ARG A 111 11.79 0.86 -4.35
CA ARG A 111 12.81 0.33 -5.29
C ARG A 111 12.67 -1.17 -5.53
N LEU A 112 12.17 -1.91 -4.55
CA LEU A 112 11.94 -3.35 -4.63
C LEU A 112 10.53 -3.69 -5.16
N GLY A 113 9.79 -2.67 -5.61
CA GLY A 113 8.49 -2.84 -6.24
C GLY A 113 7.38 -3.25 -5.27
N MET A 114 7.54 -3.00 -3.98
CA MET A 114 6.48 -3.17 -2.99
C MET A 114 5.72 -1.86 -2.79
N LEU A 115 4.39 -1.93 -2.68
CA LEU A 115 3.60 -0.77 -2.28
C LEU A 115 3.82 -0.50 -0.78
N ASN A 116 4.48 0.62 -0.48
CA ASN A 116 4.70 1.09 0.87
C ASN A 116 3.47 1.84 1.40
N VAL A 117 2.88 1.26 2.44
CA VAL A 117 1.71 1.77 3.16
C VAL A 117 2.17 2.29 4.51
N GLN A 118 1.88 3.55 4.82
CA GLN A 118 2.19 4.11 6.12
C GLN A 118 0.97 4.03 7.04
N ARG A 119 1.06 3.27 8.14
CA ARG A 119 0.05 3.34 9.20
C ARG A 119 0.26 4.60 10.03
N LEU A 120 -0.81 5.35 10.26
CA LEU A 120 -0.80 6.61 11.02
C LEU A 120 -0.81 6.36 12.53
N HIS A 121 -0.34 7.36 13.29
CA HIS A 121 -0.36 7.31 14.75
C HIS A 121 -1.73 7.69 15.32
N ARG A 122 -2.42 6.75 15.95
CA ARG A 122 -3.68 6.97 16.68
C ARG A 122 -4.71 7.78 15.88
N GLU A 123 -5.22 8.87 16.46
CA GLU A 123 -6.29 9.71 15.90
C GLU A 123 -5.84 10.61 14.73
N ALA A 124 -4.58 10.49 14.31
CA ALA A 124 -4.09 11.24 13.16
C ALA A 124 -4.92 10.99 11.90
N LEU A 125 -5.45 12.08 11.34
CA LEU A 125 -6.01 12.11 9.98
C LEU A 125 -4.90 12.22 8.93
N SER A 126 -3.80 12.86 9.34
CA SER A 126 -2.50 12.91 8.69
C SER A 126 -1.50 13.08 9.83
N ALA A 127 -0.50 12.19 9.96
CA ALA A 127 0.26 12.09 11.20
C ALA A 127 0.91 13.41 11.61
N HIS A 128 1.56 14.16 10.71
CA HIS A 128 2.14 15.48 11.02
C HIS A 128 2.34 16.39 9.80
N GLY A 129 1.48 16.27 8.80
CA GLY A 129 1.74 16.76 7.45
C GLY A 129 1.72 15.56 6.52
N ASP A 130 0.88 15.67 5.50
CA ASP A 130 0.76 14.78 4.36
C ASP A 130 1.73 13.57 4.36
N VAL A 131 1.26 12.40 4.79
CA VAL A 131 2.02 11.14 4.84
C VAL A 131 2.74 10.80 3.53
N PHE A 132 2.24 11.32 2.41
CA PHE A 132 2.87 11.17 1.10
C PHE A 132 4.12 12.03 0.92
N GLN A 133 4.36 13.06 1.75
CA GLN A 133 5.64 13.77 1.82
C GLN A 133 6.80 12.86 2.26
N LEU A 134 6.50 11.80 3.02
CA LEU A 134 7.47 10.76 3.37
C LEU A 134 7.73 9.77 2.23
N GLY A 135 7.16 9.99 1.05
CA GLY A 135 7.24 9.06 -0.08
C GLY A 135 6.36 7.82 0.07
N ALA A 136 5.47 7.77 1.06
CA ALA A 136 4.43 6.76 1.15
C ALA A 136 3.60 6.75 -0.16
N ARG A 137 3.01 5.60 -0.51
CA ARG A 137 2.12 5.45 -1.67
C ARG A 137 0.71 5.05 -1.30
N ALA A 138 0.51 4.63 -0.06
CA ALA A 138 -0.78 4.47 0.57
C ALA A 138 -0.69 4.78 2.06
N SER A 139 -1.84 4.96 2.69
CA SER A 139 -1.94 5.24 4.12
C SER A 139 -2.99 4.34 4.75
N MET A 140 -2.79 4.02 6.03
CA MET A 140 -3.74 3.26 6.85
C MET A 140 -4.04 4.04 8.13
N ARG A 141 -5.32 4.34 8.37
CA ARG A 141 -5.78 4.99 9.60
C ARG A 141 -6.21 3.93 10.61
N PRO A 142 -5.72 3.95 11.86
CA PRO A 142 -6.24 3.09 12.91
C PRO A 142 -7.57 3.63 13.47
N TYR A 143 -8.32 2.77 14.15
CA TYR A 143 -9.53 3.12 14.91
C TYR A 143 -10.71 3.73 14.14
N GLY A 144 -10.71 3.70 12.80
CA GLY A 144 -11.90 4.06 12.02
C GLY A 144 -13.01 3.03 12.24
N THR A 145 -14.12 3.46 12.84
CA THR A 145 -15.28 2.61 13.17
C THR A 145 -16.56 3.06 12.50
N THR A 146 -16.61 4.30 11.98
CA THR A 146 -17.79 4.85 11.30
C THR A 146 -17.52 5.21 9.85
N TYR A 147 -18.59 5.34 9.07
CA TYR A 147 -18.49 5.78 7.68
C TYR A 147 -18.01 7.23 7.59
N GLU A 148 -18.46 8.08 8.50
CA GLU A 148 -18.09 9.49 8.59
C GLU A 148 -16.58 9.65 8.85
N GLU A 149 -16.01 8.82 9.74
CA GLU A 149 -14.57 8.77 9.98
C GLU A 149 -13.80 8.32 8.73
N ALA A 150 -14.33 7.35 7.99
CA ALA A 150 -13.73 6.90 6.74
C ALA A 150 -13.75 8.00 5.66
N GLU A 151 -14.86 8.73 5.50
CA GLU A 151 -14.96 9.86 4.57
C GLU A 151 -14.02 11.00 4.95
N GLN A 152 -13.93 11.31 6.25
CA GLN A 152 -13.01 12.33 6.75
C GLN A 152 -11.55 11.95 6.45
N PHE A 153 -11.19 10.70 6.68
CA PHE A 153 -9.86 10.20 6.35
C PHE A 153 -9.57 10.22 4.85
N TYR A 154 -10.56 9.87 4.03
CA TYR A 154 -10.42 9.93 2.57
C TYR A 154 -10.12 11.35 2.08
N LYS A 155 -10.79 12.36 2.65
CA LYS A 155 -10.52 13.78 2.34
C LYS A 155 -9.13 14.21 2.79
N SER A 156 -8.66 13.77 3.95
CA SER A 156 -7.35 14.17 4.48
C SER A 156 -6.15 13.63 3.69
N VAL A 157 -6.36 12.63 2.82
CA VAL A 157 -5.32 12.05 1.94
C VAL A 157 -5.44 12.51 0.48
N GLN A 158 -6.48 13.25 0.13
CA GLN A 158 -6.72 13.78 -1.22
C GLN A 158 -6.52 15.30 -1.26
N PHE A 159 -5.91 15.82 -2.32
CA PHE A 159 -5.90 17.27 -2.53
C PHE A 159 -7.33 17.77 -2.80
N PRO A 160 -7.75 18.87 -2.17
CA PRO A 160 -9.07 19.42 -2.41
C PRO A 160 -9.19 19.96 -3.83
N VAL A 161 -10.42 20.03 -4.33
CA VAL A 161 -10.71 20.81 -5.54
C VAL A 161 -10.34 22.28 -5.27
N PRO A 162 -9.59 22.96 -6.15
CA PRO A 162 -9.21 24.35 -5.97
C PRO A 162 -10.41 25.24 -5.60
N GLY A 163 -10.27 26.02 -4.52
CA GLY A 163 -11.32 26.91 -4.00
C GLY A 163 -12.42 26.23 -3.16
N LYS A 164 -12.32 24.91 -2.91
CA LYS A 164 -13.28 24.15 -2.09
C LYS A 164 -12.64 23.42 -0.89
N ALA A 165 -11.46 23.88 -0.48
CA ALA A 165 -10.75 23.29 0.65
C ALA A 165 -11.54 23.48 1.96
N THR A 166 -11.54 22.44 2.77
CA THR A 166 -12.08 22.37 4.11
C THR A 166 -10.96 22.10 5.11
N ALA A 167 -11.23 22.26 6.40
CA ALA A 167 -10.24 22.04 7.46
C ALA A 167 -9.73 20.59 7.56
N VAL A 168 -10.38 19.64 6.88
CA VAL A 168 -10.01 18.21 6.92
C VAL A 168 -9.36 17.73 5.62
N ASP A 169 -9.23 18.59 4.61
CA ASP A 169 -8.57 18.23 3.35
C ASP A 169 -7.04 18.22 3.49
N ARG A 170 -6.37 17.49 2.60
CA ARG A 170 -4.90 17.45 2.56
C ARG A 170 -4.32 18.84 2.29
N GLY A 171 -3.35 19.25 3.11
CA GLY A 171 -2.64 20.52 2.96
C GLY A 171 -3.38 21.73 3.53
N GLY A 172 -4.42 21.51 4.33
CA GLY A 172 -5.12 22.54 5.11
C GLY A 172 -4.22 23.29 6.08
#